data_AF-A0A947P705-F1
#
_entry.id   AF-A0A947P705-F1
#
_cell.length_a   1.000
_cell.length_b   1.000
_cell.length_c   1.000
_cell.angle_alpha   90.00
_cell.angle_beta   90.00
_cell.angle_gamma   90.00
#
_symmetry.space_group_name_H-M   'P 1'
#
loop_
_entity.id
_entity.type
_entity.pdbx_description
1 polymer ?
#
loop_
_entity_poly.entity_id
_entity_poly.type
_entity_poly.pdbx_seq_one_letter_code
_entity_poly.pdbx_strand_id
1 'polypeptide(L)'
;MKKKKLSVILQMSSMLIILMTICKAEIDENEKRYFRVGSLQSQISAYGSERAWNNTWYEGLRWPADYLKQDNSVIKRAWITCKDFTDSKGRYFDSWAMSIVSAWAREALWPVSLKQIARFEAPSVFVDGNNVTAAFASDVDEIDATQIADRVIINVVNTAAG
;
A
#
# COMPACT_ATOMS: atom_id res chain seq x y z
N MET A 1 -28.83 33.15 28.14
CA MET A 1 -28.50 33.03 26.69
C MET A 1 -27.07 32.54 26.41
N LYS A 2 -26.02 33.02 27.10
CA LYS A 2 -24.62 32.59 26.90
C LYS A 2 -24.35 31.09 27.17
N LYS A 3 -24.91 30.50 28.24
CA LYS A 3 -24.72 29.07 28.57
C LYS A 3 -25.27 28.11 27.51
N LYS A 4 -26.41 28.42 26.88
CA LYS A 4 -26.97 27.63 25.78
C LYS A 4 -26.08 27.66 24.53
N LYS A 5 -25.54 28.83 24.17
CA LYS A 5 -24.59 28.96 23.04
C LYS A 5 -23.30 28.16 23.29
N LEU A 6 -22.76 28.21 24.51
CA LEU A 6 -21.55 27.45 24.87
C LEU A 6 -21.78 25.94 24.83
N SER A 7 -22.94 25.47 25.32
CA SER A 7 -23.34 24.05 25.26
C SER A 7 -23.44 23.54 23.82
N VAL A 8 -24.03 24.33 22.92
CA VAL A 8 -24.17 23.95 21.50
C VAL A 8 -22.81 23.86 20.81
N ILE A 9 -21.90 24.81 21.08
CA ILE A 9 -20.54 24.79 20.52
C ILE A 9 -19.78 23.54 21.00
N LEU A 10 -19.92 23.17 22.27
CA LEU A 10 -19.27 21.99 22.83
C LEU A 10 -19.80 20.68 22.19
N GLN A 11 -21.12 20.58 21.98
CA GLN A 11 -21.77 19.45 21.32
C GLN A 11 -21.35 19.34 19.83
N MET A 12 -21.26 20.45 19.12
CA MET A 12 -20.78 20.46 17.73
C MET A 12 -19.31 20.02 17.64
N SER A 13 -18.49 20.46 18.59
CA SER A 13 -17.07 20.08 18.65
C SER A 13 -16.89 18.59 18.97
N SER A 14 -17.67 18.04 19.90
CA SER A 14 -17.61 16.61 20.20
C SER A 14 -18.10 15.75 19.03
N MET A 15 -19.16 16.19 18.34
CA MET A 15 -19.66 15.52 17.15
C MET A 15 -18.64 15.54 16.00
N LEU A 16 -17.90 16.64 15.84
CA LEU A 16 -16.83 16.74 14.84
C LEU A 16 -15.65 15.81 15.17
N ILE A 17 -15.26 15.70 16.45
CA ILE A 17 -14.20 14.78 16.91
C ILE A 17 -14.62 13.31 16.69
N ILE A 18 -15.89 12.98 16.96
CA ILE A 18 -16.44 11.64 16.69
C ILE A 18 -16.44 11.35 15.19
N LEU A 19 -16.81 12.32 14.35
CA LEU A 19 -16.80 12.14 12.90
C LEU A 19 -15.38 11.92 12.36
N MET A 20 -14.39 12.64 12.88
CA MET A 20 -12.98 12.47 12.52
C MET A 20 -12.41 11.11 12.94
N THR A 21 -12.92 10.50 14.03
CA THR A 21 -12.47 9.18 14.50
C THR A 21 -13.13 8.00 13.78
N ILE A 22 -14.26 8.21 13.10
CA ILE A 22 -14.96 7.16 12.34
C ILE A 22 -14.42 7.00 10.91
N CYS A 23 -13.69 7.99 10.39
CA CYS A 23 -13.00 7.84 9.11
C CYS A 23 -11.89 6.78 9.23
N LYS A 24 -12.19 5.54 8.80
CA LYS A 24 -11.15 4.57 8.47
C LYS A 24 -10.28 5.19 7.38
N ALA A 25 -9.02 5.45 7.70
CA ALA A 25 -8.06 5.93 6.73
C ALA A 25 -7.77 4.78 5.76
N GLU A 26 -8.43 4.82 4.61
CA GLU A 26 -8.05 4.01 3.45
C GLU A 26 -7.07 4.83 2.60
N ILE A 27 -6.03 4.18 2.10
CA ILE A 27 -5.17 4.76 1.06
C ILE A 27 -5.70 4.38 -0.32
N ASP A 28 -5.32 5.16 -1.34
CA ASP A 28 -5.69 4.87 -2.73
C ASP A 28 -5.21 3.47 -3.14
N GLU A 29 -6.06 2.68 -3.77
CA GLU A 29 -5.69 1.34 -4.23
C GLU A 29 -4.57 1.32 -5.28
N ASN A 30 -4.36 2.44 -5.99
CA ASN A 30 -3.29 2.63 -6.97
C ASN A 30 -1.99 3.14 -6.34
N GLU A 31 -1.96 3.38 -5.03
CA GLU A 31 -0.74 3.74 -4.32
C GLU A 31 0.29 2.61 -4.50
N LYS A 32 1.51 3.01 -4.86
CA LYS A 32 2.62 2.09 -5.15
C LYS A 32 3.84 2.48 -4.35
N ARG A 33 4.60 1.48 -3.93
CA ARG A 33 5.98 1.64 -3.47
C ARG A 33 6.90 0.95 -4.44
N TYR A 34 7.82 1.72 -5.01
CA TYR A 34 8.86 1.21 -5.87
C TYR A 34 10.11 0.98 -5.04
N PHE A 35 10.61 -0.24 -5.04
CA PHE A 35 11.90 -0.55 -4.45
C PHE A 35 12.94 -0.69 -5.56
N ARG A 36 14.03 0.08 -5.42
CA ARG A 36 15.15 0.09 -6.37
C ARG A 36 16.43 -0.10 -5.58
N VAL A 37 16.95 -1.33 -5.61
CA VAL A 37 18.15 -1.74 -4.87
C VAL A 37 19.15 -2.33 -5.86
N GLY A 38 20.07 -1.47 -6.32
CA GLY A 38 21.01 -1.84 -7.38
C GLY A 38 20.28 -2.38 -8.61
N SER A 39 20.67 -3.58 -9.04
CA SER A 39 20.09 -4.26 -10.20
C SER A 39 18.74 -4.93 -9.91
N LEU A 40 18.22 -4.90 -8.68
CA LEU A 40 16.88 -5.39 -8.34
C LEU A 40 15.91 -4.22 -8.27
N GLN A 41 14.91 -4.23 -9.15
CA GLN A 41 13.85 -3.21 -9.13
C GLN A 41 12.49 -3.87 -9.29
N SER A 42 11.51 -3.42 -8.52
CA SER A 42 10.10 -3.79 -8.71
C SER A 42 9.20 -2.78 -8.01
N GLN A 43 7.91 -3.09 -7.96
CA GLN A 43 6.89 -2.31 -7.28
C GLN A 43 5.92 -3.21 -6.52
N ILE A 44 5.34 -2.66 -5.45
CA ILE A 44 4.24 -3.25 -4.70
C ILE A 44 3.11 -2.25 -4.67
N SER A 45 1.89 -2.68 -4.99
CA SER A 45 0.70 -1.85 -4.90
C SER A 45 0.02 -2.00 -3.54
N ALA A 46 -0.84 -1.05 -3.19
CA ALA A 46 -1.59 -1.05 -1.94
C ALA A 46 -2.49 -2.28 -1.76
N TYR A 47 -2.98 -2.90 -2.85
CA TYR A 47 -3.71 -4.18 -2.78
C TYR A 47 -2.81 -5.43 -2.79
N GLY A 48 -1.51 -5.30 -3.12
CA GLY A 48 -0.53 -6.37 -2.91
C GLY A 48 -0.56 -7.55 -3.89
N SER A 49 -1.20 -7.42 -5.07
CA SER A 49 -1.26 -8.47 -6.08
C SER A 49 -0.99 -7.94 -7.48
N GLU A 50 0.26 -7.57 -7.76
CA GLU A 50 0.60 -6.74 -8.90
C GLU A 50 0.43 -7.47 -10.22
N ARG A 51 -0.16 -6.77 -11.18
CA ARG A 51 -0.06 -7.09 -12.60
C ARG A 51 1.05 -6.21 -13.17
N ALA A 52 2.09 -6.83 -13.73
CA ALA A 52 3.22 -6.10 -14.29
C ALA A 52 2.89 -5.33 -15.58
N TRP A 53 1.65 -5.33 -16.07
CA TRP A 53 1.29 -4.68 -17.33
C TRP A 53 0.66 -3.31 -17.07
N ASN A 54 1.24 -2.25 -17.62
CA ASN A 54 0.74 -0.88 -17.47
C ASN A 54 0.07 -0.30 -18.73
N ASN A 55 -0.44 -1.17 -19.62
CA ASN A 55 -1.02 -0.83 -20.93
C ASN A 55 -0.02 -0.43 -22.02
N THR A 56 1.28 -0.30 -21.72
CA THR A 56 2.30 0.00 -22.74
C THR A 56 3.48 -0.97 -22.69
N TRP A 57 3.98 -1.29 -21.49
CA TRP A 57 5.09 -2.23 -21.29
C TRP A 57 4.93 -3.00 -19.97
N TYR A 58 5.84 -3.94 -19.74
CA TYR A 58 5.95 -4.65 -18.46
C TYR A 58 6.78 -3.82 -17.47
N GLU A 59 6.28 -3.69 -16.24
CA GLU A 59 6.85 -3.01 -15.08
C GLU A 59 6.98 -3.98 -13.89
N GLY A 60 7.37 -5.22 -14.18
CA GLY A 60 7.49 -6.28 -13.19
C GLY A 60 8.77 -6.18 -12.38
N LEU A 61 9.06 -7.24 -11.63
CA LEU A 61 10.39 -7.46 -11.07
C LEU A 61 11.39 -7.54 -12.22
N ARG A 62 12.43 -6.71 -12.14
CA ARG A 62 13.53 -6.64 -13.11
C ARG A 62 14.83 -7.01 -12.41
N TRP A 63 15.54 -7.95 -13.02
CA TRP A 63 16.90 -8.33 -12.64
C TRP A 63 17.62 -8.97 -13.84
N PRO A 64 18.77 -8.43 -14.28
CA PRO A 64 19.38 -7.16 -13.89
C PRO A 64 18.62 -5.93 -14.44
N ALA A 65 18.29 -4.96 -13.60
CA ALA A 65 17.49 -3.80 -13.98
C ALA A 65 18.19 -2.79 -14.92
N ASP A 66 19.51 -2.91 -15.08
CA ASP A 66 20.30 -2.03 -15.95
C ASP A 66 20.02 -2.27 -17.44
N TYR A 67 19.46 -3.43 -17.79
CA TYR A 67 19.17 -3.77 -19.17
C TYR A 67 17.67 -3.69 -19.46
N LEU A 68 17.35 -3.31 -20.69
CA LEU A 68 15.97 -3.32 -21.17
C LEU A 68 15.43 -4.75 -21.23
N LYS A 69 14.11 -4.89 -21.00
CA LYS A 69 13.35 -6.14 -21.15
C LYS A 69 13.85 -7.28 -20.23
N GLN A 70 14.30 -6.96 -19.03
CA GLN A 70 14.67 -7.93 -17.98
C GLN A 70 13.55 -8.20 -16.97
N ASP A 71 12.32 -7.78 -17.29
CA ASP A 71 11.13 -8.10 -16.50
C ASP A 71 10.93 -9.63 -16.47
N ASN A 72 10.93 -10.19 -15.25
CA ASN A 72 10.82 -11.63 -15.03
C ASN A 72 9.59 -12.01 -14.21
N SER A 73 8.73 -11.05 -13.86
CA SER A 73 7.43 -11.29 -13.23
C SER A 73 6.31 -10.65 -14.03
N VAL A 74 5.25 -11.41 -14.32
CA VAL A 74 4.12 -10.94 -15.13
C VAL A 74 2.90 -10.63 -14.25
N ILE A 75 2.57 -11.54 -13.33
CA ILE A 75 1.44 -11.39 -12.41
C ILE A 75 1.82 -12.04 -11.07
N LYS A 76 1.61 -11.32 -9.98
CA LYS A 76 1.54 -11.87 -8.63
C LYS A 76 0.08 -12.12 -8.29
N ARG A 77 -0.24 -13.28 -7.72
CA ARG A 77 -1.58 -13.60 -7.20
C ARG A 77 -1.46 -14.17 -5.81
N ALA A 78 -2.33 -13.72 -4.92
CA ALA A 78 -2.45 -14.24 -3.58
C ALA A 78 -3.92 -14.55 -3.27
N TRP A 79 -4.12 -15.46 -2.33
CA TRP A 79 -5.44 -15.85 -1.85
C TRP A 79 -5.41 -15.94 -0.33
N ILE A 80 -6.53 -15.57 0.28
CA ILE A 80 -6.77 -15.77 1.71
C ILE A 80 -7.90 -16.78 1.82
N THR A 81 -7.74 -17.71 2.76
CA THR A 81 -8.72 -18.76 3.03
C THR A 81 -8.99 -18.87 4.52
N CYS A 82 -10.23 -19.12 4.90
CA CYS A 82 -10.60 -19.42 6.28
C CYS A 82 -11.66 -20.53 6.32
N LYS A 83 -11.80 -21.14 7.49
CA LYS A 83 -12.91 -22.05 7.81
C LYS A 83 -13.96 -21.31 8.61
N ASP A 84 -15.17 -21.86 8.61
CA ASP A 84 -16.27 -21.41 9.46
C ASP A 84 -16.60 -19.92 9.29
N PHE A 85 -16.67 -19.47 8.04
CA PHE A 85 -16.93 -18.07 7.70
C PHE A 85 -18.42 -17.80 7.61
N THR A 86 -18.87 -16.69 8.19
CA THR A 86 -20.23 -16.18 8.01
C THR A 86 -20.16 -14.80 7.39
N ASP A 87 -20.78 -14.63 6.22
CA ASP A 87 -20.75 -13.34 5.52
C ASP A 87 -21.67 -12.28 6.16
N SER A 88 -21.60 -11.05 5.65
CA SER A 88 -22.43 -9.93 6.13
C SER A 88 -23.94 -10.12 5.93
N LYS A 89 -24.36 -11.12 5.16
CA LYS A 89 -25.76 -11.51 4.94
C LYS A 89 -26.18 -12.69 5.82
N GLY A 90 -25.30 -13.17 6.69
CA GLY A 90 -25.57 -14.29 7.60
C GLY A 90 -25.45 -15.66 6.93
N ARG A 91 -24.85 -15.76 5.74
CA ARG A 91 -24.64 -17.05 5.07
C ARG A 91 -23.38 -17.70 5.61
N TYR A 92 -23.52 -18.93 6.08
CA TYR A 92 -22.41 -19.75 6.58
C TYR A 92 -21.72 -20.52 5.44
N PHE A 93 -20.39 -20.62 5.56
CA PHE A 93 -19.51 -21.35 4.68
C PHE A 93 -18.49 -22.15 5.50
N ASP A 94 -18.49 -23.48 5.37
CA ASP A 94 -17.51 -24.37 6.00
C ASP A 94 -16.07 -24.03 5.58
N SER A 95 -15.89 -23.55 4.35
CA SER A 95 -14.63 -23.06 3.81
C SER A 95 -14.90 -21.89 2.87
N TRP A 96 -14.15 -20.81 3.07
CA TRP A 96 -14.25 -19.59 2.29
C TRP A 96 -12.87 -19.17 1.78
N ALA A 97 -12.83 -18.60 0.59
CA ALA A 97 -11.62 -18.11 -0.03
C ALA A 97 -11.91 -16.82 -0.80
N MET A 98 -10.97 -15.88 -0.77
CA MET A 98 -10.94 -14.77 -1.70
C MET A 98 -9.57 -14.63 -2.35
N SER A 99 -9.57 -14.22 -3.61
CA SER A 99 -8.36 -13.73 -4.26
C SER A 99 -8.08 -12.29 -3.84
N ILE A 100 -6.82 -11.99 -3.58
CA ILE A 100 -6.32 -10.62 -3.47
C ILE A 100 -6.09 -10.11 -4.89
N VAL A 101 -6.95 -9.23 -5.40
CA VAL A 101 -6.79 -8.57 -6.72
C VAL A 101 -7.39 -7.17 -6.69
N SER A 102 -6.92 -6.29 -7.59
CA SER A 102 -7.43 -4.91 -7.69
C SER A 102 -8.93 -4.81 -7.93
N ALA A 103 -9.54 -5.79 -8.61
CA ALA A 103 -10.98 -5.82 -8.87
C ALA A 103 -11.83 -5.90 -7.59
N TRP A 104 -11.27 -6.34 -6.46
CA TRP A 104 -11.96 -6.39 -5.17
C TRP A 104 -11.63 -5.20 -4.26
N ALA A 105 -10.83 -4.25 -4.74
CA ALA A 105 -10.54 -3.03 -4.00
C ALA A 105 -11.86 -2.31 -3.67
N ARG A 106 -12.01 -1.89 -2.42
CA ARG A 106 -13.19 -1.21 -1.86
C ARG A 106 -14.46 -2.06 -1.77
N GLU A 107 -14.44 -3.30 -2.23
CA GLU A 107 -15.55 -4.25 -2.11
C GLU A 107 -15.31 -5.34 -1.07
N ALA A 108 -14.11 -5.93 -1.09
CA ALA A 108 -13.69 -6.98 -0.17
C ALA A 108 -12.23 -6.82 0.29
N LEU A 109 -11.55 -5.79 -0.21
CA LEU A 109 -10.16 -5.46 0.08
C LEU A 109 -10.04 -3.94 0.28
N TRP A 110 -9.61 -3.50 1.45
CA TRP A 110 -9.50 -2.08 1.81
C TRP A 110 -8.08 -1.76 2.26
N PRO A 111 -7.24 -1.18 1.39
CA PRO A 111 -5.87 -0.83 1.73
C PRO A 111 -5.81 0.21 2.86
N VAL A 112 -4.99 -0.03 3.87
CA VAL A 112 -4.88 0.82 5.06
C VAL A 112 -3.58 1.61 5.07
N SER A 113 -2.46 0.96 4.75
CA SER A 113 -1.16 1.64 4.66
C SER A 113 -0.18 0.84 3.82
N LEU A 114 0.66 1.56 3.06
CA LEU A 114 1.77 0.99 2.33
C LEU A 114 3.02 1.81 2.66
N LYS A 115 4.02 1.17 3.28
CA LYS A 115 5.25 1.83 3.72
C LYS A 115 6.49 1.07 3.27
N GLN A 116 7.57 1.79 3.02
CA GLN A 116 8.88 1.24 2.71
C GLN A 116 9.92 1.74 3.71
N ILE A 117 10.61 0.79 4.36
CA ILE A 117 11.72 1.03 5.28
C ILE A 117 13.02 0.64 4.57
N ALA A 118 13.99 1.56 4.54
CA ALA A 118 15.29 1.31 3.94
C ALA A 118 16.39 1.15 4.99
N ARG A 119 17.38 0.33 4.68
CA ARG A 119 18.53 0.14 5.56
C ARG A 119 19.49 1.35 5.56
N PHE A 120 19.52 2.06 4.44
CA PHE A 120 20.39 3.20 4.20
C PHE A 120 19.73 4.14 3.19
N GLU A 121 20.12 5.42 3.27
CA GLU A 121 19.67 6.48 2.38
C GLU A 121 19.96 6.17 0.91
N ALA A 122 19.08 6.62 0.01
CA ALA A 122 19.32 6.49 -1.42
C ALA A 122 20.55 7.33 -1.83
N PRO A 123 21.46 6.80 -2.66
CA PRO A 123 22.62 7.56 -3.12
C PRO A 123 22.17 8.73 -4.00
N SER A 124 22.73 9.92 -3.78
CA SER A 124 22.44 11.09 -4.62
C SER A 124 23.28 11.08 -5.89
N VAL A 125 22.62 11.05 -7.03
CA VAL A 125 23.25 11.10 -8.36
C VAL A 125 22.96 12.42 -9.04
N PHE A 126 24.00 13.07 -9.55
CA PHE A 126 23.91 14.32 -10.30
C PHE A 126 24.38 14.12 -11.74
N VAL A 127 23.60 14.63 -12.70
CA VAL A 127 23.94 14.67 -14.13
C VAL A 127 23.89 16.12 -14.57
N ASP A 128 25.02 16.65 -15.07
CA ASP A 128 25.16 18.05 -15.47
C ASP A 128 24.71 19.06 -14.39
N GLY A 129 25.01 18.74 -13.12
CA GLY A 129 24.62 19.56 -11.97
C GLY A 129 23.17 19.37 -11.49
N ASN A 130 22.34 18.60 -12.20
CA ASN A 130 20.96 18.32 -11.81
C ASN A 130 20.88 17.04 -10.97
N ASN A 131 20.22 17.10 -9.81
CA ASN A 131 19.97 15.92 -8.98
C ASN A 131 18.87 15.05 -9.62
N VAL A 132 19.27 13.98 -10.31
CA VAL A 132 18.32 13.05 -10.96
C VAL A 132 17.67 12.09 -9.99
N THR A 133 18.19 11.97 -8.76
CA THR A 133 17.62 11.09 -7.72
C THR A 133 16.48 11.76 -6.96
N ALA A 134 16.38 13.09 -7.00
CA ALA A 134 15.38 13.86 -6.27
C ALA A 134 13.93 13.42 -6.56
N ALA A 135 13.65 12.96 -7.78
CA ALA A 135 12.34 12.46 -8.18
C ALA A 135 11.91 11.18 -7.43
N PHE A 136 12.85 10.45 -6.82
CA PHE A 136 12.62 9.20 -6.10
C PHE A 136 12.77 9.35 -4.59
N ALA A 137 12.97 10.57 -4.09
CA ALA A 137 13.22 10.83 -2.67
C ALA A 137 12.05 10.40 -1.77
N SER A 138 10.83 10.35 -2.29
CA SER A 138 9.63 9.93 -1.56
C SER A 138 9.38 8.42 -1.55
N ASP A 139 10.24 7.60 -2.17
CA ASP A 139 10.03 6.15 -2.22
C ASP A 139 10.31 5.46 -0.87
N VAL A 140 11.03 6.12 0.04
CA VAL A 140 11.41 5.58 1.35
C VAL A 140 10.73 6.42 2.43
N ASP A 141 9.96 5.75 3.29
CA ASP A 141 9.22 6.39 4.37
C ASP A 141 10.07 6.49 5.67
N GLU A 142 10.99 5.54 5.89
CA GLU A 142 11.81 5.45 7.11
C GLU A 142 13.17 4.79 6.84
N ILE A 143 14.19 5.16 7.62
CA ILE A 143 15.52 4.51 7.64
C ILE A 143 15.71 3.71 8.93
N ASP A 144 15.98 2.42 8.81
CA ASP A 144 16.39 1.54 9.91
C ASP A 144 17.68 0.81 9.53
N ALA A 145 18.82 1.27 10.03
CA ALA A 145 20.12 0.67 9.75
C ALA A 145 20.31 -0.74 10.36
N THR A 146 19.45 -1.14 11.30
CA THR A 146 19.53 -2.43 12.00
C THR A 146 18.86 -3.57 11.25
N GLN A 147 17.98 -3.27 10.29
CA GLN A 147 17.28 -4.28 9.51
C GLN A 147 18.25 -5.08 8.61
N ILE A 148 17.94 -6.36 8.39
CA ILE A 148 18.79 -7.27 7.57
C ILE A 148 18.67 -6.94 6.08
N ALA A 149 17.44 -6.73 5.61
CA ALA A 149 17.15 -6.51 4.20
C ALA A 149 17.42 -5.05 3.79
N ASP A 150 17.88 -4.81 2.57
CA ASP A 150 18.11 -3.43 2.11
C ASP A 150 16.82 -2.60 2.04
N ARG A 151 15.69 -3.25 1.74
CA ARG A 151 14.35 -2.65 1.74
C ARG A 151 13.35 -3.63 2.35
N VAL A 152 12.46 -3.09 3.19
CA VAL A 152 11.30 -3.81 3.75
C VAL A 152 10.05 -3.03 3.36
N ILE A 153 9.07 -3.69 2.75
CA ILE A 153 7.78 -3.08 2.43
C ILE A 153 6.72 -3.69 3.36
N ILE A 154 6.00 -2.82 4.07
CA ILE A 154 4.90 -3.19 4.94
C ILE A 154 3.61 -2.73 4.26
N ASN A 155 2.81 -3.71 3.83
CA ASN A 155 1.47 -3.47 3.30
C ASN A 155 0.44 -3.97 4.32
N VAL A 156 -0.44 -3.08 4.77
CA VAL A 156 -1.54 -3.38 5.68
C VAL A 156 -2.85 -3.18 4.94
N VAL A 157 -3.67 -4.22 4.92
CA VAL A 157 -4.91 -4.28 4.15
C VAL A 157 -5.97 -4.98 5.00
N ASN A 158 -7.14 -4.37 5.12
CA ASN A 158 -8.31 -5.04 5.69
C ASN A 158 -9.00 -5.87 4.60
N THR A 159 -9.56 -7.01 4.96
CA THR A 159 -10.22 -7.90 4.00
C THR A 159 -11.62 -8.29 4.46
N ALA A 160 -12.43 -8.82 3.55
CA ALA A 160 -13.75 -9.35 3.90
C ALA A 160 -13.67 -10.53 4.89
N ALA A 161 -12.50 -11.16 5.03
CA ALA A 161 -12.26 -12.21 6.02
C ALA A 161 -12.13 -11.69 7.46
N GLY A 162 -11.95 -10.38 7.65
CA GLY A 162 -11.48 -9.77 8.89
C GLY A 162 -10.21 -8.96 8.68
#